data_AF-A0A7W2GGT5-F1
#
_entry.id   AF-A0A7W2GGT5-F1
#
_cell.length_a   1.000
_cell.length_b   1.000
_cell.length_c   1.000
_cell.angle_alpha   90.00
_cell.angle_beta   90.00
_cell.angle_gamma   90.00
#
_symmetry.space_group_name_H-M   'P 1'
#
loop_
_entity.id
_entity.type
_entity.pdbx_description
1 polymer ?
#
loop_
_entity_poly.entity_id
_entity_poly.type
_entity_poly.pdbx_seq_one_letter_code
_entity_poly.pdbx_strand_id
1 'polypeptide(L)' 'EDIEGEFGDLMFSLINFARLSDIDPELALERTNKKFIFRFTYMEKQAAAQGKELSTMTLDEMEVLWNEAKELSRD' A
#
# COMPACT_ATOMS: atom_id res chain seq x y z
N GLU A 1 -1.74 -13.85 -26.75
CA GLU A 1 -0.81 -13.13 -25.85
C GLU A 1 -0.40 -14.03 -24.70
N ASP A 2 0.67 -13.66 -23.99
CA ASP A 2 0.97 -14.14 -22.64
C ASP A 2 0.30 -13.20 -21.61
N ILE A 3 0.05 -13.70 -20.40
CA ILE A 3 -0.58 -12.98 -19.28
C ILE A 3 0.15 -11.67 -18.97
N GLU A 4 1.48 -11.63 -19.13
CA GLU A 4 2.29 -10.42 -18.93
C GLU A 4 1.88 -9.28 -19.89
N GLY A 5 1.56 -9.61 -21.16
CA GLY A 5 1.10 -8.63 -22.14
C GLY A 5 -0.26 -8.04 -21.77
N GLU A 6 -1.22 -8.90 -21.44
CA GLU A 6 -2.57 -8.49 -21.02
C GLU A 6 -2.53 -7.62 -19.74
N PHE A 7 -1.63 -7.95 -18.80
CA PHE A 7 -1.43 -7.13 -17.61
C PHE A 7 -0.83 -5.76 -17.95
N GLY A 8 0.09 -5.69 -18.93
CA GLY A 8 0.60 -4.45 -19.47
C GLY A 8 -0.48 -3.55 -20.08
N ASP A 9 -1.37 -4.13 -20.88
CA ASP A 9 -2.49 -3.41 -21.49
C ASP A 9 -3.49 -2.88 -20.46
N LEU A 10 -3.73 -3.64 -19.39
CA LEU A 10 -4.52 -3.17 -18.24
C LEU A 10 -3.85 -1.97 -17.55
N MET A 11 -2.55 -2.04 -17.27
CA MET A 11 -1.81 -0.93 -16.66
C MET A 11 -1.83 0.31 -17.55
N PHE A 12 -1.61 0.15 -18.87
CA PHE A 12 -1.69 1.25 -19.83
C PHE A 12 -3.08 1.89 -19.86
N SER A 13 -4.13 1.08 -19.84
CA SER A 13 -5.52 1.54 -19.80
C SER A 13 -5.82 2.36 -18.54
N LEU A 14 -5.34 1.93 -17.36
CA LEU A 14 -5.49 2.67 -16.10
C LEU A 14 -4.73 4.00 -16.10
N ILE A 15 -3.50 4.02 -16.64
CA ILE A 15 -2.70 5.25 -16.77
C ILE A 15 -3.41 6.25 -17.68
N ASN A 16 -3.97 5.79 -18.81
CA ASN A 16 -4.71 6.66 -19.72
C ASN A 16 -6.01 7.18 -19.09
N PHE A 17 -6.72 6.34 -18.35
CA PHE A 17 -7.89 6.77 -17.59
C PHE A 17 -7.55 7.89 -16.58
N ALA A 18 -6.45 7.76 -15.84
CA ALA A 18 -5.98 8.79 -14.91
C ALA A 18 -5.72 10.13 -15.64
N ARG A 19 -5.01 10.08 -16.77
CA ARG A 19 -4.72 11.27 -17.59
C ARG A 19 -5.98 11.95 -18.12
N LEU A 20 -6.96 11.17 -18.60
CA LEU A 20 -8.25 11.70 -19.08
C LEU A 20 -9.10 12.31 -17.94
N SER A 21 -8.81 11.94 -16.69
CA SER A 21 -9.50 12.45 -15.50
C SER A 21 -8.73 13.57 -14.79
N ASP A 22 -7.71 14.16 -15.46
CA ASP A 22 -6.81 15.18 -14.90
C ASP A 22 -6.08 14.72 -13.61
N ILE A 23 -5.85 13.42 -13.46
CA ILE A 23 -5.08 12.83 -12.36
C ILE A 23 -3.66 12.55 -12.87
N ASP A 24 -2.64 13.02 -12.13
CA ASP A 24 -1.26 12.60 -12.36
C ASP A 24 -1.07 11.18 -11.77
N PRO A 25 -0.89 10.14 -12.62
CA PRO A 25 -0.77 8.77 -12.15
C PRO A 25 0.52 8.51 -11.36
N GLU A 26 1.61 9.24 -11.65
CA GLU A 26 2.88 9.10 -10.93
C GLU A 26 2.74 9.64 -9.51
N LEU A 27 2.19 10.85 -9.36
CA LEU A 27 1.93 11.42 -8.05
C LEU A 27 0.89 10.61 -7.25
N ALA A 28 -0.15 10.08 -7.90
CA ALA A 28 -1.14 9.22 -7.26
C ALA A 28 -0.51 7.92 -6.71
N LEU A 29 0.39 7.31 -7.49
CA LEU A 29 1.14 6.13 -7.06
C LEU A 29 2.13 6.48 -5.94
N GLU A 30 2.85 7.59 -6.05
CA GLU A 30 3.81 8.06 -5.05
C GLU A 30 3.12 8.26 -3.67
N ARG A 31 1.95 8.90 -3.65
CA ARG A 31 1.15 9.08 -2.42
C ARG A 31 0.73 7.75 -1.82
N THR A 32 0.34 6.79 -2.67
CA THR A 32 -0.01 5.43 -2.21
C THR A 32 1.20 4.73 -1.59
N ASN A 33 2.37 4.80 -2.25
CA ASN A 33 3.62 4.23 -1.73
C ASN A 33 3.99 4.84 -0.38
N LYS A 34 3.91 6.17 -0.22
CA LYS A 34 4.15 6.86 1.06
C LYS A 34 3.21 6.35 2.17
N LYS A 35 1.91 6.15 1.88
CA LYS A 35 0.95 5.57 2.84
C LYS A 35 1.32 4.14 3.24
N PHE A 36 1.72 3.30 2.29
CA PHE A 36 2.16 1.94 2.59
C PHE A 36 3.44 1.90 3.45
N ILE A 37 4.44 2.71 3.11
CA ILE A 37 5.68 2.85 3.89
C ILE A 37 5.34 3.26 5.32
N PHE A 38 4.53 4.31 5.50
CA PHE A 38 4.09 4.75 6.83
C PHE A 38 3.44 3.62 7.62
N ARG A 39 2.51 2.89 7.01
CA ARG A 39 1.77 1.82 7.68
C ARG A 39 2.68 0.68 8.11
N PHE A 40 3.58 0.26 7.23
CA PHE A 40 4.52 -0.81 7.54
C PHE A 40 5.48 -0.41 8.66
N THR A 41 6.06 0.80 8.58
CA THR A 41 6.93 1.33 9.64
C THR A 41 6.18 1.49 10.97
N TYR A 42 4.90 1.83 10.95
CA TYR A 42 4.07 1.86 12.17
C TYR A 42 3.93 0.46 12.77
N MET A 43 3.57 -0.53 11.96
CA MET A 43 3.42 -1.91 12.42
C MET A 43 4.72 -2.45 13.03
N GLU A 44 5.87 -2.23 12.39
CA GLU A 44 7.17 -2.65 12.91
C GLU A 44 7.47 -2.02 14.28
N LYS A 45 7.16 -0.73 14.45
CA LYS A 45 7.35 -0.03 15.73
C LYS A 45 6.43 -0.58 16.82
N GLN A 46 5.16 -0.85 16.50
CA GLN A 46 4.22 -1.40 17.49
C GLN A 46 4.55 -2.85 17.85
N ALA A 47 4.94 -3.68 16.88
CA ALA A 47 5.43 -5.03 17.13
C ALA A 47 6.64 -5.00 18.08
N ALA A 48 7.62 -4.15 17.79
CA ALA A 48 8.81 -3.99 18.62
C ALA A 48 8.47 -3.50 20.05
N ALA A 49 7.50 -2.58 20.19
CA ALA A 49 7.01 -2.12 21.50
C ALA A 49 6.33 -3.23 22.32
N GLN A 50 5.77 -4.25 21.65
CA GLN A 50 5.23 -5.46 22.25
C GLN A 50 6.29 -6.55 22.49
N GLY A 51 7.56 -6.29 22.18
CA GLY A 51 8.65 -7.26 22.29
C GLY A 51 8.57 -8.39 21.25
N LYS A 52 7.86 -8.17 20.14
CA LYS A 52 7.70 -9.14 19.04
C LYS A 52 8.36 -8.61 17.77
N GLU A 53 8.75 -9.52 16.88
CA GLU A 53 9.06 -9.15 15.50
C GLU A 53 7.81 -9.29 14.64
N LEU A 54 7.61 -8.34 13.72
CA LEU A 54 6.44 -8.36 12.83
C LEU A 54 6.31 -9.69 12.09
N SER A 55 7.41 -10.24 11.59
CA SER A 55 7.49 -11.54 10.88
C SER A 55 7.00 -12.74 11.70
N THR A 56 6.98 -12.63 13.03
CA THR A 56 6.57 -13.70 13.96
C THR A 56 5.13 -13.58 14.42
N MET A 57 4.45 -12.49 14.07
CA MET A 57 3.05 -12.25 14.40
C MET A 57 2.12 -13.05 13.49
N THR A 58 0.95 -13.37 14.01
CA THR A 58 -0.14 -13.96 13.22
C THR A 58 -0.76 -12.91 12.28
N LEU A 59 -1.44 -13.35 11.23
CA LEU A 59 -2.14 -12.45 10.30
C LEU A 59 -3.17 -11.57 11.04
N ASP A 60 -3.88 -12.12 12.02
CA ASP A 60 -4.88 -11.40 12.81
C ASP A 60 -4.23 -10.27 13.63
N GLU A 61 -3.08 -10.54 14.25
CA GLU A 61 -2.34 -9.50 14.99
C GLU A 61 -1.77 -8.42 14.06
N MET A 62 -1.27 -8.81 12.88
CA MET A 62 -0.83 -7.85 11.85
C MET A 62 -1.99 -7.00 11.36
N GLU A 63 -3.18 -7.58 11.19
CA GLU A 63 -4.37 -6.88 10.71
C GLU A 63 -4.83 -5.80 11.71
N VAL A 64 -4.74 -6.07 13.03
CA VAL A 64 -5.00 -5.06 14.06
C VAL A 64 -4.07 -3.85 13.89
N LEU A 65 -2.75 -4.08 13.83
CA LEU A 65 -1.77 -3.01 13.65
C LEU A 65 -1.91 -2.27 12.32
N TRP A 66 -2.27 -3.00 11.25
CA TRP A 66 -2.51 -2.42 9.93
C TRP A 66 -3.73 -1.49 9.94
N ASN A 67 -4.81 -1.89 10.61
CA ASN A 67 -6.02 -1.06 10.74
C ASN A 67 -5.75 0.18 11.59
N GLU A 68 -5.00 0.08 12.68
CA GLU A 68 -4.54 1.25 13.45
C GLU A 68 -3.72 2.21 12.57
N ALA A 69 -2.76 1.68 11.82
CA ALA A 69 -1.94 2.47 10.91
C ALA A 69 -2.75 3.13 9.79
N LYS A 70 -3.80 2.47 9.31
CA LYS A 70 -4.75 3.03 8.33
C LYS A 70 -5.47 4.24 8.91
N GLU A 71 -5.96 4.18 10.15
CA GLU A 71 -6.63 5.32 10.79
C GLU A 71 -5.71 6.53 10.92
N LEU A 72 -4.43 6.30 11.27
CA LEU A 72 -3.43 7.36 11.43
C LEU A 72 -2.91 7.95 10.12
N SER A 73 -3.08 7.26 9.00
CA SER A 73 -2.65 7.67 7.64
C SER A 73 -3.81 8.01 6.72
N ARG A 74 -4.98 8.32 7.29
CA ARG A 74 -6.08 8.89 6.52
C ARG A 74 -5.67 10.31 6.08
N ASP A 75 -5.80 10.55 4.78
CA ASP A 75 -5.64 11.88 4.16
C ASP A 75 -6.72 12.84 4.68
#